data_AF-A0A640SAW2-F1
#
_entry.id   AF-A0A640SAW2-F1
#
_cell.length_a   1.000
_cell.length_b   1.000
_cell.length_c   1.000
_cell.angle_alpha   90.00
_cell.angle_beta   90.00
_cell.angle_gamma   90.00
#
_symmetry.space_group_name_H-M   'P 1'
#
loop_
_entity.id
_entity.type
_entity.pdbx_description
1 polymer ?
#
loop_
_entity_poly.entity_id
_entity_poly.type
_entity_poly.pdbx_seq_one_letter_code
_entity_poly.pdbx_strand_id
1 'polypeptide(L)'
;MPAGSSKKRERQYEHIKEGAEERGASTKRAKEIAARTVNKERARAGESRTASKVSTQDRKSAPQRGGERSHSGAQGPTKDQLYEEARRRGVDGRSSMNKQELRRALGR
;
A
#
# COMPACT_ATOMS: atom_id res chain seq x y z
N MET A 1 -10.74 -2.01 11.44
CA MET A 1 -11.20 -1.68 10.08
C MET A 1 -11.49 -0.17 9.97
N PRO A 2 -11.27 0.51 8.83
CA PRO A 2 -11.63 1.93 8.70
C PRO A 2 -13.15 2.17 8.78
N ALA A 3 -13.57 3.17 9.57
CA ALA A 3 -14.99 3.51 9.75
C ALA A 3 -15.68 3.94 8.43
N GLY A 4 -16.99 3.68 8.33
CA GLY A 4 -17.82 4.02 7.17
C GLY A 4 -17.60 3.13 5.94
N SER A 5 -17.21 1.88 6.16
CA SER A 5 -17.01 0.89 5.10
C SER A 5 -18.31 0.20 4.70
N SER A 6 -18.48 -0.09 3.40
CA SER A 6 -19.58 -0.93 2.92
C SER A 6 -19.34 -2.41 3.26
N LYS A 7 -20.41 -3.23 3.27
CA LYS A 7 -20.34 -4.70 3.45
C LYS A 7 -19.32 -5.37 2.52
N LYS A 8 -19.11 -4.81 1.31
CA LYS A 8 -18.10 -5.29 0.35
C LYS A 8 -16.67 -5.09 0.88
N ARG A 9 -16.40 -3.93 1.47
CA ARG A 9 -15.07 -3.59 2.03
C ARG A 9 -14.78 -4.37 3.30
N GLU A 10 -15.81 -4.71 4.08
CA GLU A 10 -15.69 -5.57 5.28
C GLU A 10 -15.21 -6.97 4.91
N ARG A 11 -15.86 -7.62 3.94
CA ARG A 11 -15.41 -8.92 3.43
C ARG A 11 -14.00 -8.86 2.85
N GLN A 12 -13.68 -7.80 2.10
CA GLN A 12 -12.33 -7.61 1.57
C GLN A 12 -11.28 -7.45 2.67
N TYR A 13 -11.61 -6.76 3.77
CA TYR A 13 -10.73 -6.60 4.91
C TYR A 13 -10.41 -7.94 5.56
N GLU A 14 -11.44 -8.73 5.91
CA GLU A 14 -11.23 -10.02 6.55
C GLU A 14 -10.46 -10.98 5.64
N HIS A 15 -10.80 -11.08 4.35
CA HIS A 15 -10.07 -11.95 3.42
C HIS A 15 -8.58 -11.59 3.31
N ILE A 16 -8.23 -10.30 3.32
CA ILE A 16 -6.82 -9.88 3.26
C ILE A 16 -6.11 -10.15 4.58
N LYS A 17 -6.80 -9.95 5.71
CA LYS A 17 -6.27 -10.20 7.04
C LYS A 17 -5.96 -11.68 7.21
N GLU A 18 -6.94 -12.55 6.96
CA GLU A 18 -6.81 -14.00 7.04
C GLU A 18 -5.68 -14.51 6.14
N GLY A 19 -5.69 -14.14 4.86
CA GLY A 19 -4.62 -14.54 3.94
C GLY A 19 -3.24 -13.94 4.28
N ALA A 20 -3.15 -12.88 5.10
CA ALA A 20 -1.87 -12.41 5.63
C ALA A 20 -1.42 -13.20 6.87
N GLU A 21 -2.36 -13.61 7.73
CA GLU A 21 -2.10 -14.47 8.89
C GLU A 21 -1.63 -15.87 8.44
N GLU A 22 -2.28 -16.46 7.42
CA GLU A 22 -1.87 -17.73 6.81
C GLU A 22 -0.44 -17.70 6.25
N ARG A 23 -0.01 -16.54 5.74
CA ARG A 23 1.37 -16.33 5.25
C ARG A 23 2.37 -16.04 6.38
N GLY A 24 1.96 -16.16 7.64
CA GLY A 24 2.81 -16.00 8.83
C GLY A 24 2.94 -14.57 9.35
N ALA A 25 2.11 -13.62 8.90
CA ALA A 25 2.11 -12.28 9.49
C ALA A 25 1.42 -12.30 10.86
N SER A 26 1.96 -11.57 11.84
CA SER A 26 1.27 -11.40 13.12
C SER A 26 -0.09 -10.74 12.94
N THR A 27 -1.07 -11.05 13.79
CA THR A 27 -2.41 -10.46 13.72
C THR A 27 -2.41 -8.93 13.66
N LYS A 28 -1.51 -8.27 14.41
CA LYS A 28 -1.35 -6.82 14.36
C LYS A 28 -0.92 -6.36 12.97
N ARG A 29 0.06 -7.04 12.38
CA ARG A 29 0.58 -6.75 11.05
C ARG A 29 -0.46 -7.06 9.96
N ALA A 30 -1.18 -8.18 10.06
CA ALA A 30 -2.22 -8.57 9.13
C ALA A 30 -3.38 -7.57 9.11
N LYS A 31 -3.88 -7.16 10.28
CA LYS A 31 -4.89 -6.11 10.43
C LYS A 31 -4.47 -4.80 9.77
N GLU A 32 -3.20 -4.45 9.91
CA GLU A 32 -2.61 -3.25 9.31
C GLU A 32 -2.54 -3.35 7.78
N ILE A 33 -2.11 -4.49 7.25
CA ILE A 33 -2.06 -4.76 5.80
C ILE A 33 -3.46 -4.69 5.19
N ALA A 34 -4.44 -5.32 5.83
CA ALA A 34 -5.83 -5.30 5.42
C ALA A 34 -6.39 -3.88 5.42
N ALA A 35 -6.17 -3.12 6.50
CA ALA A 35 -6.65 -1.74 6.61
C ALA A 35 -6.04 -0.84 5.52
N ARG A 36 -4.72 -0.94 5.32
CA ARG A 36 -4.01 -0.14 4.29
C ARG A 36 -4.49 -0.47 2.88
N THR A 37 -4.72 -1.74 2.58
CA THR A 37 -5.21 -2.18 1.28
C THR A 37 -6.62 -1.66 1.02
N VAL A 38 -7.55 -1.88 1.96
CA VAL A 38 -8.94 -1.41 1.83
C VAL A 38 -9.03 0.11 1.75
N ASN A 39 -8.26 0.85 2.55
CA ASN A 39 -8.24 2.32 2.47
C ASN A 39 -7.78 2.83 1.10
N LYS A 40 -6.79 2.16 0.48
CA LYS A 40 -6.34 2.52 -0.87
C LYS A 40 -7.46 2.32 -1.89
N GLU A 41 -8.16 1.19 -1.84
CA GLU A 41 -9.27 0.90 -2.75
C GLU A 41 -10.45 1.86 -2.55
N ARG A 42 -10.78 2.20 -1.30
CA ARG A 42 -11.79 3.21 -0.99
C ARG A 42 -11.44 4.57 -1.58
N ALA A 43 -10.18 5.00 -1.41
CA ALA A 43 -9.72 6.27 -1.96
C ALA A 43 -9.77 6.31 -3.50
N ARG A 44 -9.51 5.19 -4.18
CA ARG A 44 -9.64 5.08 -5.65
C ARG A 44 -11.08 5.14 -6.12
N ALA A 45 -11.98 4.48 -5.38
CA ALA A 45 -13.40 4.43 -5.70
C ALA A 45 -14.17 5.69 -5.28
N GLY A 46 -13.51 6.70 -4.68
CA GLY A 46 -14.17 7.89 -4.15
C GLY A 46 -14.96 7.65 -2.85
N GLU A 47 -14.84 6.48 -2.23
CA GLU A 47 -15.53 6.08 -0.99
C GLU A 47 -14.84 6.60 0.29
N SER A 48 -13.74 7.34 0.14
CA SER A 48 -12.96 7.90 1.26
C SER A 48 -13.03 9.42 1.24
N ARG A 49 -13.29 10.02 2.41
CA ARG A 49 -13.26 11.48 2.59
C ARG A 49 -11.88 12.07 2.31
N THR A 50 -10.83 11.30 2.57
CA THR A 50 -9.43 11.70 2.36
C THR A 50 -8.77 10.79 1.33
N ALA A 51 -8.06 11.39 0.38
CA ALA A 51 -7.31 10.65 -0.65
C ALA A 51 -5.93 11.27 -0.84
N SER A 52 -4.88 10.44 -0.82
CA SER A 52 -3.54 10.86 -1.20
C SER A 52 -3.35 10.71 -2.72
N LYS A 53 -2.45 11.50 -3.32
CA LYS A 53 -2.11 11.39 -4.76
C LYS A 53 -1.71 9.96 -5.14
N VAL A 54 -0.91 9.27 -4.32
CA VAL A 54 -0.52 7.86 -4.58
C VAL A 54 -1.71 6.91 -4.46
N SER A 55 -2.70 7.21 -3.63
CA SER A 55 -3.87 6.35 -3.51
C SER A 55 -4.65 6.34 -4.82
N THR A 56 -4.83 7.50 -5.46
CA THR A 56 -5.69 7.69 -6.64
C THR A 56 -4.94 7.60 -7.97
N GLN A 57 -3.74 8.16 -8.08
CA GLN A 57 -2.99 8.29 -9.33
C GLN A 57 -2.03 7.13 -9.62
N ASP A 58 -1.81 6.24 -8.64
CA ASP A 58 -0.97 5.07 -8.87
C ASP A 58 -1.63 4.15 -9.91
N ARG A 59 -0.90 3.84 -10.98
CA ARG A 59 -1.40 3.11 -12.15
C ARG A 59 -2.07 1.77 -11.81
N LYS A 60 -1.67 1.10 -10.72
CA LYS A 60 -2.16 -0.25 -10.37
C LYS A 60 -2.72 -0.32 -8.97
N SER A 61 -3.86 -1.01 -8.83
CA SER A 61 -4.50 -1.24 -7.54
C SER A 61 -3.63 -2.15 -6.67
N ALA A 62 -3.85 -2.14 -5.36
CA ALA A 62 -3.09 -3.04 -4.48
C ALA A 62 -3.31 -4.53 -4.86
N PRO A 63 -4.54 -4.99 -5.14
CA PRO A 63 -4.79 -6.33 -5.65
C PRO A 63 -4.14 -6.63 -7.00
N GLN A 64 -4.26 -5.73 -8.00
CA GLN A 64 -3.66 -5.93 -9.33
C GLN A 64 -2.15 -6.13 -9.24
N ARG A 65 -1.48 -5.29 -8.43
CA ARG A 65 -0.05 -5.41 -8.19
C ARG A 65 0.34 -6.71 -7.47
N GLY A 66 -0.50 -7.15 -6.54
CA GLY A 66 -0.33 -8.44 -5.87
C GLY A 66 -0.36 -9.58 -6.87
N GLY A 67 -1.39 -9.61 -7.72
CA GLY A 67 -1.58 -10.62 -8.77
C GLY A 67 -0.39 -10.74 -9.71
N GLU A 68 0.10 -9.61 -10.24
CA GLU A 68 1.28 -9.59 -11.14
C GLU A 68 2.58 -10.07 -10.49
N ARG A 69 2.66 -10.09 -9.16
CA ARG A 69 3.87 -10.48 -8.40
C ARG A 69 3.79 -11.86 -7.77
N SER A 70 2.68 -12.58 -7.99
CA SER A 70 2.36 -13.83 -7.29
C SER A 70 3.40 -14.95 -7.47
N HIS A 71 4.29 -14.82 -8.46
CA HIS A 71 5.33 -15.83 -8.76
C HIS A 71 6.76 -15.29 -8.78
N SER A 72 6.97 -14.03 -8.40
CA SER A 72 8.27 -13.35 -8.52
C SER A 72 8.88 -12.93 -7.18
N GLY A 73 8.28 -13.37 -6.07
CA GLY A 73 8.71 -13.02 -4.72
C GLY A 73 8.47 -11.55 -4.35
N ALA A 74 8.96 -11.16 -3.18
CA ALA A 74 8.71 -9.84 -2.60
C ALA A 74 9.56 -8.74 -3.28
N GLN A 75 8.96 -7.95 -4.17
CA GLN A 75 9.67 -6.87 -4.89
C GLN A 75 9.82 -5.53 -4.13
N GLY A 76 9.33 -5.47 -2.88
CA GLY A 76 9.35 -4.26 -2.05
C GLY A 76 8.48 -3.10 -2.56
N PRO A 77 8.68 -1.88 -1.99
CA PRO A 77 7.94 -0.67 -2.35
C PRO A 77 8.19 -0.22 -3.79
N THR A 78 7.25 0.50 -4.40
CA THR A 78 7.43 1.15 -5.72
C THR A 78 8.20 2.45 -5.62
N LYS A 79 8.75 2.93 -6.76
CA LYS A 79 9.42 4.23 -6.84
C LYS A 79 8.56 5.34 -6.25
N ASP A 80 7.29 5.42 -6.64
CA ASP A 80 6.37 6.48 -6.16
C ASP A 80 6.10 6.40 -4.65
N GLN A 81 6.05 5.18 -4.10
CA GLN A 81 5.89 4.99 -2.66
C GLN A 81 7.12 5.49 -1.91
N LEU A 82 8.31 5.19 -2.43
CA LEU A 82 9.58 5.65 -1.85
C LEU A 82 9.74 7.16 -2.03
N TYR A 83 9.32 7.71 -3.17
CA TYR A 83 9.35 9.14 -3.45
C TYR A 83 8.49 9.93 -2.45
N GLU A 84 7.29 9.42 -2.16
CA GLU A 84 6.38 10.06 -1.20
C GLU A 84 6.81 9.86 0.25
N GLU A 85 7.43 8.72 0.58
CA GLU A 85 8.07 8.54 1.88
C GLU A 85 9.26 9.50 2.05
N ALA A 86 10.12 9.62 1.02
CA ALA A 86 11.24 10.56 0.98
C ALA A 86 10.76 12.02 1.08
N ARG A 87 9.66 12.36 0.40
CA ARG A 87 9.02 13.68 0.52
C ARG A 87 8.54 13.98 1.93
N ARG A 88 7.89 13.02 2.61
CA ARG A 88 7.44 13.21 3.99
C ARG A 88 8.58 13.35 4.99
N ARG A 89 9.71 12.69 4.72
CA ARG A 89 10.92 12.76 5.55
C ARG A 89 11.83 13.96 5.20
N GLY A 90 11.46 14.77 4.21
CA GLY A 90 12.26 15.93 3.82
C GLY A 90 13.59 15.57 3.14
N VAL A 91 13.67 14.44 2.43
CA VAL A 91 14.89 14.06 1.70
C VAL A 91 15.09 15.01 0.51
N ASP A 92 16.24 15.67 0.48
CA ASP A 92 16.67 16.54 -0.61
C ASP A 92 17.14 15.73 -1.82
N GLY A 93 16.97 16.29 -3.03
CA GLY A 93 17.29 15.58 -4.28
C GLY A 93 16.37 14.41 -4.62
N ARG A 94 15.34 14.10 -3.81
CA ARG A 94 14.40 12.99 -4.03
C ARG A 94 13.78 12.92 -5.44
N SER A 95 13.62 14.05 -6.12
CA SER A 95 13.02 14.13 -7.46
C SER A 95 13.94 13.63 -8.57
N SER A 96 15.26 13.72 -8.40
CA SER A 96 16.24 13.16 -9.34
C SER A 96 16.55 11.69 -9.04
N MET A 97 16.23 11.21 -7.84
CA MET A 97 16.56 9.85 -7.43
C MET A 97 15.76 8.76 -8.16
N ASN A 98 16.45 7.69 -8.53
CA ASN A 98 15.86 6.45 -9.01
C ASN A 98 15.34 5.57 -7.85
N LYS A 99 14.71 4.44 -8.16
CA LYS A 99 14.11 3.54 -7.14
C LYS A 99 15.14 3.06 -6.11
N GLN A 100 16.37 2.75 -6.55
CA GLN A 100 17.42 2.23 -5.66
C GLN A 100 17.99 3.34 -4.79
N GLU A 101 18.21 4.52 -5.35
CA GLU A 101 18.68 5.70 -4.61
C GLU A 101 17.68 6.13 -3.54
N LEU A 102 16.38 6.15 -3.86
CA LEU A 102 15.33 6.43 -2.87
C LEU A 102 15.30 5.40 -1.73
N ARG A 103 15.59 4.12 -2.01
CA ARG A 103 15.70 3.10 -0.94
C ARG A 103 16.90 3.37 -0.03
N ARG A 104 18.07 3.64 -0.63
CA ARG A 104 19.30 3.96 0.11
C ARG A 104 19.11 5.20 0.98
N ALA A 105 18.54 6.27 0.42
CA ALA A 105 18.26 7.51 1.15
C ALA A 105 17.26 7.32 2.31
N LEU A 106 16.40 6.29 2.24
CA LEU A 106 15.45 5.93 3.29
C LEU A 106 15.97 4.87 4.27
N GLY A 107 17.19 4.35 4.07
CA GLY A 107 17.79 3.29 4.89
C GLY A 107 17.14 1.92 4.71
N ARG A 108 16.82 1.52 3.46
CA ARG A 108 16.10 0.26 3.12
C ARG A 108 16.77 -0.56 2.01
#